data_AF-A0A2S7IH73-F1
#
_entry.id   AF-A0A2S7IH73-F1
#
_cell.length_a   1.000
_cell.length_b   1.000
_cell.length_c   1.000
_cell.angle_alpha   90.00
_cell.angle_beta   90.00
_cell.angle_gamma   90.00
#
_symmetry.space_group_name_H-M   'P 1'
#
loop_
_entity.id
_entity.type
_entity.pdbx_description
1 polymer ?
#
loop_
_entity_poly.entity_id
_entity_poly.type
_entity_poly.pdbx_seq_one_letter_code
_entity_poly.pdbx_strand_id
1 'polypeptide(L)'
;MYAMRLKKAVPVLAGFATIAGLSSVFARIQGTFGPSANAWLGQASVPTTAVPFISIKLLGLYCSCILGGMVTTWLGGTRRANLWVGAITSLMIGWLWLNTVHPIGFWILLMLGVVPCILLGYQWVRKTS
;
A
#
# COMPACT_ATOMS: atom_id res chain seq x y z
N MET A 1 15.49 28.47 -2.59
CA MET A 1 14.19 28.03 -2.01
C MET A 1 13.71 26.66 -2.55
N TYR A 2 13.87 26.37 -3.85
CA TYR A 2 13.49 25.09 -4.47
C TYR A 2 14.21 23.85 -3.90
N ALA A 3 15.53 23.95 -3.64
CA ALA A 3 16.32 22.84 -3.09
C ALA A 3 15.80 22.32 -1.73
N MET A 4 15.29 23.20 -0.86
CA MET A 4 14.73 22.80 0.44
C MET A 4 13.35 22.14 0.32
N ARG A 5 12.56 22.49 -0.72
CA ARG A 5 11.27 21.84 -0.98
C ARG A 5 11.47 20.44 -1.58
N LEU A 6 12.45 20.29 -2.48
CA LEU A 6 12.84 18.99 -3.05
C LEU A 6 13.32 18.01 -1.97
N LYS A 7 14.16 18.46 -1.03
CA LYS A 7 14.61 17.62 0.10
C LYS A 7 13.46 17.04 0.94
N LYS A 8 12.32 17.74 1.01
CA LYS A 8 11.13 17.26 1.73
C LYS A 8 10.22 16.38 0.88
N ALA A 9 10.22 16.57 -0.44
CA ALA A 9 9.39 15.81 -1.37
C ALA A 9 10.01 14.45 -1.72
N VAL A 10 11.34 14.36 -1.82
CA VAL A 10 12.05 13.12 -2.19
C VAL A 10 11.68 11.92 -1.31
N PRO A 11 11.66 12.02 0.03
CA PRO A 11 11.29 10.88 0.88
C PRO A 11 9.84 10.43 0.66
N VAL A 12 8.93 11.38 0.44
CA VAL A 12 7.50 11.09 0.20
C VAL A 12 7.32 10.39 -1.15
N LEU A 13 7.96 10.90 -2.20
CA LEU A 13 7.91 10.31 -3.54
C LEU A 13 8.53 8.92 -3.56
N ALA A 14 9.68 8.73 -2.89
CA ALA A 14 10.33 7.43 -2.78
C ALA A 14 9.46 6.42 -2.03
N GLY A 15 8.89 6.81 -0.88
CA GLY A 15 7.97 5.97 -0.12
C GLY A 15 6.76 5.53 -0.93
N PHE A 16 6.11 6.48 -1.61
CA PHE A 16 4.97 6.20 -2.47
C PHE A 16 5.34 5.30 -3.66
N ALA A 17 6.47 5.57 -4.32
CA ALA A 17 6.96 4.77 -5.43
C ALA A 17 7.30 3.33 -5.00
N THR A 18 7.88 3.16 -3.80
CA THR A 18 8.11 1.83 -3.22
C THR A 18 6.81 1.08 -2.99
N ILE A 19 5.78 1.72 -2.41
CA ILE A 19 4.48 1.09 -2.18
C ILE A 19 3.85 0.68 -3.52
N ALA A 20 3.81 1.59 -4.49
CA ALA A 20 3.22 1.35 -5.80
C ALA A 20 3.96 0.25 -6.57
N GLY A 21 5.29 0.28 -6.57
CA GLY A 21 6.15 -0.69 -7.22
C GLY A 21 6.00 -2.08 -6.63
N LEU A 22 6.13 -2.22 -5.30
CA LEU A 22 5.99 -3.51 -4.62
C LEU A 22 4.57 -4.08 -4.76
N SER A 23 3.54 -3.24 -4.63
CA SER A 23 2.16 -3.68 -4.82
C SER A 23 1.93 -4.20 -6.24
N SER A 24 2.57 -3.59 -7.25
CA SER A 24 2.50 -4.04 -8.65
C SER A 24 3.23 -5.37 -8.85
N VAL A 25 4.38 -5.58 -8.20
CA VAL A 25 5.11 -6.84 -8.23
C VAL A 25 4.29 -7.95 -7.59
N PHE A 26 3.72 -7.72 -6.40
CA PHE A 26 2.85 -8.69 -5.73
C PHE A 26 1.61 -9.02 -6.59
N ALA A 27 0.99 -8.02 -7.21
CA ALA A 27 -0.15 -8.24 -8.10
C ALA A 27 0.23 -9.11 -9.32
N ARG A 28 1.41 -8.88 -9.93
CA ARG A 28 1.90 -9.73 -11.03
C ARG A 28 2.17 -11.15 -10.60
N ILE A 29 2.89 -11.33 -9.49
CA ILE A 29 3.20 -12.65 -8.92
C ILE A 29 1.90 -13.42 -8.66
N GLN A 30 0.93 -12.78 -8.00
CA GLN A 30 -0.38 -13.38 -7.74
C GLN A 30 -1.12 -13.76 -9.03
N GLY A 31 -1.06 -12.90 -10.06
CA GLY A 31 -1.67 -13.17 -11.36
C GLY A 31 -1.06 -14.39 -12.08
N THR A 32 0.23 -14.67 -11.88
CA THR A 32 0.90 -15.85 -12.43
C THR A 32 0.47 -17.14 -11.72
N PHE A 33 0.31 -17.12 -10.39
CA PHE A 33 -0.06 -18.30 -9.60
C PHE A 33 -1.57 -18.60 -9.59
N GLY A 34 -2.41 -17.63 -9.95
CA GLY A 34 -3.86 -17.78 -9.97
C GLY A 34 -4.52 -16.89 -11.03
N PRO A 35 -4.50 -17.26 -12.32
CA PRO A 35 -5.11 -16.46 -13.38
C PRO A 35 -6.63 -16.28 -13.18
N SER A 36 -7.29 -17.22 -12.50
CA SER A 36 -8.70 -17.14 -12.07
C SER A 36 -8.94 -16.24 -10.86
N ALA A 37 -7.92 -15.87 -10.08
CA ALA A 37 -8.06 -15.02 -8.90
C ALA A 37 -8.49 -13.59 -9.26
N ASN A 38 -8.06 -13.08 -10.42
CA ASN A 38 -8.52 -11.80 -10.93
C ASN A 38 -9.98 -11.86 -11.41
N ALA A 39 -10.44 -13.01 -11.92
CA ALA A 39 -11.82 -13.21 -12.34
C ALA A 39 -12.78 -13.26 -11.14
N TRP A 40 -12.34 -13.81 -10.01
CA TRP A 40 -13.12 -13.86 -8.77
C TRP A 40 -13.28 -12.50 -8.09
N LEU A 41 -12.32 -11.60 -8.30
CA LEU A 41 -12.44 -10.22 -7.88
C LEU A 41 -13.56 -9.50 -8.66
N GLY A 42 -13.86 -9.87 -9.90
CA GLY A 42 -14.94 -9.25 -10.70
C GLY A 42 -16.38 -9.62 -10.30
N GLN A 43 -16.59 -10.44 -9.27
CA GLN A 43 -17.91 -10.93 -8.87
C GLN A 43 -18.41 -10.24 -7.60
N ALA A 44 -19.72 -9.93 -7.55
CA ALA A 44 -20.36 -9.24 -6.42
C ALA A 44 -20.32 -10.05 -5.11
N SER A 45 -20.24 -11.38 -5.21
CA SER A 45 -20.10 -12.31 -4.09
C SER A 45 -18.73 -12.98 -4.14
N VAL A 46 -17.97 -12.91 -3.05
CA VAL A 46 -16.68 -13.60 -2.91
C VAL A 46 -16.94 -15.08 -2.63
N PRO A 47 -16.63 -16.01 -3.55
CA PRO A 47 -16.68 -17.43 -3.22
C PRO A 47 -15.64 -17.73 -2.12
N THR A 48 -15.91 -18.67 -1.23
CA THR A 48 -15.00 -19.05 -0.13
C THR A 48 -13.61 -19.44 -0.63
N THR A 49 -13.51 -19.96 -1.85
CA THR A 49 -12.26 -20.27 -2.55
C THR A 49 -11.40 -19.04 -2.85
N ALA A 50 -11.98 -17.84 -2.93
CA ALA A 50 -11.28 -16.58 -3.21
C ALA A 50 -10.67 -15.91 -1.97
N VAL A 51 -11.06 -16.34 -0.76
CA VAL A 51 -10.57 -15.80 0.51
C VAL A 51 -9.03 -15.85 0.63
N PRO A 52 -8.34 -16.96 0.27
CA PRO A 52 -6.87 -17.01 0.32
C PRO A 52 -6.20 -15.98 -0.60
N PHE A 53 -6.73 -15.79 -1.81
CA PHE A 53 -6.19 -14.83 -2.77
C PHE A 53 -6.38 -13.39 -2.30
N ILE A 54 -7.53 -13.08 -1.72
CA ILE A 54 -7.81 -11.76 -1.14
C ILE A 54 -6.86 -11.48 0.03
N SER A 55 -6.65 -12.47 0.91
CA SER A 55 -5.73 -12.34 2.05
C SER A 55 -4.29 -12.11 1.61
N ILE A 56 -3.80 -12.82 0.58
CA ILE A 56 -2.46 -12.61 0.01
C ILE A 56 -2.32 -11.18 -0.54
N LYS A 57 -3.35 -10.66 -1.21
CA LYS A 57 -3.36 -9.31 -1.77
C LYS A 57 -3.31 -8.24 -0.68
N LEU A 58 -4.06 -8.46 0.40
CA LEU A 58 -4.08 -7.59 1.57
C LEU A 58 -2.71 -7.59 2.27
N LEU A 59 -2.12 -8.77 2.49
CA LEU A 59 -0.79 -8.91 3.08
C LEU A 59 0.28 -8.26 2.21
N GLY A 60 0.23 -8.44 0.89
CA GLY A 60 1.15 -7.80 -0.05
C GLY A 60 1.10 -6.28 0.02
N LEU A 61 -0.10 -5.70 0.13
CA LEU A 61 -0.24 -4.26 0.33
C LEU A 61 0.34 -3.82 1.68
N TYR A 62 0.04 -4.53 2.77
CA TYR A 62 0.53 -4.17 4.10
C TYR A 62 2.05 -4.24 4.20
N CYS A 63 2.66 -5.30 3.67
CA CYS A 63 4.12 -5.41 3.54
C CYS A 63 4.69 -4.25 2.72
N SER A 64 4.06 -3.90 1.59
CA SER A 64 4.47 -2.77 0.77
C SER A 64 4.38 -1.44 1.53
N CYS A 65 3.32 -1.24 2.32
CA CYS A 65 3.11 -0.07 3.17
C CYS A 65 4.17 0.05 4.27
N ILE A 66 4.52 -1.06 4.94
CA ILE A 66 5.60 -1.10 5.94
C ILE A 66 6.92 -0.71 5.28
N LEU A 67 7.28 -1.35 4.16
CA LEU A 67 8.53 -1.07 3.44
C LEU A 67 8.57 0.36 2.90
N GLY A 68 7.45 0.89 2.40
CA GLY A 68 7.33 2.29 2.00
C GLY A 68 7.57 3.27 3.15
N GLY A 69 7.04 2.97 4.34
CA GLY A 69 7.30 3.76 5.55
C GLY A 69 8.77 3.70 5.99
N MET A 70 9.40 2.52 5.88
CA MET A 70 10.82 2.35 6.14
C MET A 70 11.67 3.19 5.18
N VAL A 71 11.45 3.08 3.87
CA VAL A 71 12.17 3.84 2.82
C VAL A 71 12.00 5.35 3.01
N THR A 72 10.78 5.80 3.28
CA THR A 72 10.49 7.22 3.57
C THR A 72 11.36 7.71 4.74
N THR A 73 11.49 6.90 5.78
CA THR A 73 12.18 7.28 7.02
C THR A 73 13.71 7.22 6.85
N TRP A 74 14.23 6.21 6.15
CA TRP A 74 15.67 6.10 5.81
C TRP A 74 16.17 7.28 4.98
N LEU A 75 15.34 7.85 4.12
CA LEU A 75 15.68 9.03 3.32
C LEU A 75 15.53 10.36 4.11
N GLY A 76 15.39 10.30 5.44
CA GLY A 76 15.24 11.47 6.31
C GLY A 76 13.81 12.00 6.40
N GLY A 77 12.81 11.21 6.00
CA GLY A 77 11.40 11.56 6.12
C GLY A 77 10.96 11.64 7.58
N THR A 78 10.28 12.73 7.93
CA THR A 78 9.67 12.89 9.25
C THR A 78 8.39 12.07 9.39
N ARG A 79 7.83 11.97 10.61
CA ARG A 79 6.49 11.39 10.82
C ARG A 79 5.43 12.03 9.92
N ARG A 80 5.51 13.35 9.69
CA ARG A 80 4.62 14.07 8.77
C ARG A 80 4.76 13.62 7.32
N ALA A 81 5.99 13.31 6.87
CA ALA A 81 6.21 12.78 5.52
C ALA A 81 5.55 11.41 5.35
N ASN A 82 5.67 10.52 6.35
CA ASN A 82 5.00 9.23 6.36
C ASN A 82 3.46 9.34 6.36
N LEU A 83 2.90 10.33 7.08
CA LEU A 83 1.46 10.62 7.00
C LEU A 83 1.03 11.09 5.61
N TRP A 84 1.85 11.90 4.93
CA TRP A 84 1.59 12.29 3.53
C TRP A 84 1.62 11.09 2.58
N VAL A 85 2.59 10.18 2.74
CA VAL A 85 2.63 8.93 1.97
C VAL A 85 1.34 8.15 2.19
N GLY A 86 0.92 7.97 3.45
CA GLY A 86 -0.34 7.29 3.78
C GLY A 86 -1.58 7.96 3.18
N ALA A 87 -1.65 9.29 3.22
CA ALA A 87 -2.76 10.03 2.62
C ALA A 87 -2.82 9.85 1.10
N ILE A 88 -1.68 9.97 0.40
CA ILE A 88 -1.61 9.80 -1.06
C ILE A 88 -1.95 8.35 -1.45
N THR A 89 -1.39 7.37 -0.73
CA THR A 89 -1.68 5.94 -0.96
C THR A 89 -3.17 5.65 -0.72
N SER A 90 -3.76 6.18 0.35
CA SER A 90 -5.19 6.00 0.65
C SER A 90 -6.06 6.65 -0.43
N LEU A 91 -5.75 7.85 -0.89
CA LEU A 91 -6.48 8.51 -1.98
C LEU A 91 -6.44 7.67 -3.27
N MET A 92 -5.28 7.12 -3.62
CA MET A 92 -5.14 6.26 -4.80
C MET A 92 -5.96 4.98 -4.68
N ILE A 93 -5.96 4.37 -3.50
CA ILE A 93 -6.78 3.19 -3.19
C ILE A 93 -8.28 3.53 -3.25
N GLY A 94 -8.69 4.67 -2.69
CA GLY A 94 -10.08 5.14 -2.74
C GLY A 94 -10.53 5.42 -4.17
N TRP A 95 -9.65 5.98 -5.00
CA TRP A 95 -9.89 6.14 -6.43
C TRP A 95 -10.08 4.79 -7.14
N LEU A 96 -9.24 3.79 -6.83
CA LEU A 96 -9.40 2.43 -7.37
C LEU A 96 -10.73 1.80 -6.91
N TRP A 97 -11.15 2.05 -5.67
CA TRP A 97 -12.42 1.55 -5.15
C TRP A 97 -13.62 2.08 -5.94
N LEU A 98 -13.66 3.38 -6.24
CA LEU A 98 -14.74 3.98 -7.02
C LEU A 98 -14.87 3.40 -8.44
N ASN A 99 -13.78 2.86 -8.98
CA ASN A 99 -13.73 2.29 -10.33
C ASN A 99 -13.89 0.76 -10.38
N THR A 100 -14.16 0.10 -9.24
CA THR A 100 -14.22 -1.38 -9.19
C THR A 100 -15.44 -1.91 -8.44
N VAL A 101 -16.07 -2.95 -8.99
CA VAL A 101 -17.25 -3.63 -8.42
C VAL A 101 -16.81 -4.69 -7.40
N HIS A 102 -16.05 -4.28 -6.40
CA HIS A 102 -15.45 -5.18 -5.40
C HIS A 102 -16.20 -5.10 -4.06
N PRO A 103 -16.18 -6.17 -3.24
CA PRO A 103 -16.88 -6.24 -1.96
C PRO A 103 -16.41 -5.16 -0.98
N ILE A 104 -17.34 -4.42 -0.39
CA ILE A 104 -17.08 -3.28 0.51
C ILE A 104 -16.17 -3.67 1.70
N GLY A 105 -16.35 -4.87 2.26
CA GLY A 105 -15.55 -5.34 3.40
C GLY A 105 -14.04 -5.45 3.10
N PHE A 106 -13.67 -5.83 1.87
CA PHE A 106 -12.27 -5.88 1.44
C PHE A 106 -11.64 -4.48 1.46
N TRP A 107 -12.34 -3.48 0.92
CA TRP A 107 -11.85 -2.11 0.86
C TRP A 107 -11.71 -1.45 2.22
N ILE A 108 -12.64 -1.72 3.14
CA ILE A 108 -12.57 -1.22 4.52
C ILE A 108 -11.32 -1.76 5.20
N LEU A 109 -11.11 -3.08 5.17
CA LEU A 109 -9.90 -3.70 5.73
C LEU A 109 -8.64 -3.11 5.09
N LEU A 110 -8.61 -3.05 3.77
CA LEU A 110 -7.50 -2.55 3.00
C LEU A 110 -7.13 -1.11 3.39
N MET A 111 -8.11 -0.21 3.49
CA MET A 111 -7.91 1.19 3.92
C MET A 111 -7.46 1.32 5.37
N LEU A 112 -8.05 0.55 6.28
CA LEU A 112 -7.72 0.59 7.71
C LEU A 112 -6.26 0.24 7.98
N GLY A 113 -5.65 -0.64 7.17
CA GLY A 113 -4.27 -1.05 7.34
C GLY A 113 -3.21 -0.09 6.77
N VAL A 114 -3.54 0.78 5.80
CA VAL A 114 -2.54 1.61 5.10
C VAL A 114 -1.73 2.49 6.06
N VAL A 115 -2.41 3.35 6.82
CA VAL A 115 -1.74 4.31 7.72
C VAL A 115 -1.01 3.60 8.87
N PRO A 116 -1.61 2.65 9.59
CA PRO A 116 -0.91 1.89 10.62
C PRO A 116 0.34 1.18 10.09
N CYS A 117 0.27 0.51 8.95
CA CYS A 117 1.41 -0.19 8.36
C CYS A 117 2.56 0.75 8.00
N ILE A 118 2.26 1.91 7.41
CA ILE A 118 3.29 2.92 7.11
C ILE A 118 3.94 3.45 8.41
N LEU A 119 3.13 3.71 9.44
CA LEU A 119 3.64 4.16 10.73
C LEU A 119 4.45 3.09 11.47
N LEU A 120 4.11 1.81 11.32
CA LEU A 120 4.92 0.69 11.83
C LEU A 120 6.31 0.70 11.16
N GLY A 121 6.38 0.88 9.84
CA GLY A 121 7.65 1.02 9.12
C GLY A 121 8.49 2.21 9.62
N TYR A 122 7.84 3.35 9.88
CA TYR A 122 8.49 4.52 10.48
C TYR A 122 9.05 4.24 11.88
N GLN A 123 8.27 3.60 12.75
CA GLN A 123 8.68 3.25 14.11
C GLN A 123 9.85 2.28 14.12
N TRP A 124 9.82 1.28 13.23
CA TRP A 124 10.87 0.28 13.13
C TRP A 124 12.23 0.91 12.82
N VAL A 125 12.30 1.76 11.79
CA VAL A 125 13.52 2.49 11.43
C VAL A 125 14.00 3.40 12.56
N ARG A 126 13.09 4.14 13.19
CA ARG A 126 13.43 5.05 14.31
C ARG A 126 13.97 4.33 15.54
N LYS A 127 13.64 3.05 15.75
CA LYS A 127 14.16 2.24 16.85
C LYS A 127 15.55 1.68 16.54
N THR A 128 15.88 1.52 15.26
CA THR A 128 17.16 0.93 14.80
C THR A 128 18.24 1.95 14.42
N SER A 129 17.91 3.23 14.29
CA SER A 129 18.85 4.35 14.04
C SER A 129 19.11 5.14 15.30
#